data_AF-A0A0M3IVI9-F1
#
_entry.id   AF-A0A0M3IVI9-F1
#
_cell.length_a   1.000
_cell.length_b   1.000
_cell.length_c   1.000
_cell.angle_alpha   90.00
_cell.angle_beta   90.00
_cell.angle_gamma   90.00
#
_symmetry.space_group_name_H-M   'P 1'
#
loop_
_entity.id
_entity.type
_entity.pdbx_description
1 polymer ?
#
loop_
_entity_poly.entity_id
_entity_poly.type
_entity_poly.pdbx_seq_one_letter_code
_entity_poly.pdbx_strand_id
1 'polypeptide(L)'
;MTFERCAALILLCFKAVKLETYFEKSSHQLLDYIIKGNGSGIAYEWLSNLVDEFGPRHLGSENLDKAIESVVHGLINDGFDNVHTEEVPDLPKWVRGDDVVEMIEPRVQRLKALAIDGCPPADLTAEAVVLTDFQELKVIACSFFFAYDEDF
;
A
#
# COMPACT_ATOMS: atom_id res chain seq x y z
N MET A 1 -11.35 -16.96 -52.53
CA MET A 1 -11.25 -16.42 -51.16
C MET A 1 -12.38 -15.44 -50.97
N THR A 2 -13.33 -15.87 -50.15
CA THR A 2 -14.76 -15.67 -50.35
C THR A 2 -15.29 -14.41 -49.67
N PHE A 3 -16.24 -13.75 -50.33
CA PHE A 3 -17.03 -12.59 -49.91
C PHE A 3 -17.54 -12.68 -48.45
N GLU A 4 -17.81 -13.90 -47.97
CA GLU A 4 -18.22 -14.17 -46.58
C GLU A 4 -17.16 -13.81 -45.52
N ARG A 5 -15.87 -13.94 -45.82
CA ARG A 5 -14.79 -13.54 -44.89
C ARG A 5 -14.70 -12.03 -44.74
N CYS A 6 -14.99 -11.28 -45.80
CA CYS A 6 -15.04 -9.81 -45.74
C CYS A 6 -16.27 -9.32 -44.97
N ALA A 7 -17.43 -9.96 -45.14
CA ALA A 7 -18.64 -9.61 -44.39
C ALA A 7 -18.49 -9.87 -42.88
N ALA A 8 -17.84 -10.99 -42.51
CA ALA A 8 -17.53 -11.30 -41.11
C ALA A 8 -16.57 -10.27 -40.48
N LEU A 9 -15.55 -9.83 -41.23
CA LEU A 9 -14.59 -8.83 -40.75
C LEU A 9 -15.25 -7.46 -40.53
N ILE A 10 -16.12 -7.04 -41.47
CA ILE A 10 -16.89 -5.80 -41.37
C ILE A 10 -17.82 -5.85 -40.15
N LEU A 11 -18.54 -6.96 -39.94
CA LEU A 11 -19.43 -7.14 -38.79
C LEU A 11 -18.67 -7.12 -37.45
N LEU A 12 -17.46 -7.69 -37.42
CA LEU A 12 -16.58 -7.67 -36.25
C LEU A 12 -16.13 -6.25 -35.92
N CYS A 13 -15.73 -5.46 -36.92
CA CYS A 13 -15.38 -4.05 -36.75
C CYS A 13 -16.58 -3.23 -36.26
N PHE A 14 -17.79 -3.44 -36.80
CA PHE A 14 -18.99 -2.75 -36.30
C PHE A 14 -19.34 -3.11 -34.85
N LYS A 15 -19.10 -4.35 -34.43
CA LYS A 15 -19.27 -4.76 -33.02
C LYS A 15 -18.22 -4.11 -32.11
N ALA A 16 -16.97 -4.02 -32.55
CA ALA A 16 -15.90 -3.37 -31.79
C ALA A 16 -16.17 -1.87 -31.60
N VAL A 17 -16.57 -1.15 -32.65
CA VAL A 17 -16.93 0.28 -32.59
C VAL A 17 -18.15 0.51 -31.69
N LYS A 18 -19.15 -0.40 -31.71
CA LYS A 18 -20.29 -0.33 -30.78
C LYS A 18 -19.89 -0.56 -29.32
N LEU A 19 -18.92 -1.44 -29.07
CA LEU A 19 -18.43 -1.73 -27.72
C LEU A 19 -17.66 -0.52 -27.16
N GLU A 20 -16.79 0.08 -27.97
CA GLU A 20 -16.04 1.29 -27.61
C GLU A 20 -16.97 2.45 -27.27
N THR A 21 -17.95 2.75 -28.12
CA THR A 21 -18.92 3.82 -27.89
C THR A 21 -19.84 3.56 -26.69
N TYR A 22 -20.17 2.30 -26.40
CA TYR A 22 -20.94 1.94 -25.20
C TYR A 22 -20.12 2.12 -23.92
N PHE A 23 -18.84 1.73 -23.95
CA PHE A 23 -17.91 1.90 -22.85
C PHE A 23 -17.65 3.38 -22.55
N GLU A 24 -17.42 4.18 -23.60
CA GLU A 24 -17.23 5.63 -23.50
C GLU A 24 -18.46 6.30 -22.86
N LYS A 25 -19.67 6.00 -23.35
CA LYS A 25 -20.92 6.55 -22.81
C LYS A 25 -21.13 6.17 -21.34
N SER A 26 -20.90 4.90 -20.99
CA SER A 26 -21.05 4.41 -19.61
C SER A 26 -20.02 5.05 -18.67
N SER A 27 -18.79 5.21 -19.13
CA SER A 27 -17.72 5.86 -18.38
C SER A 27 -18.03 7.33 -18.10
N HIS A 28 -18.53 8.07 -19.09
CA HIS A 28 -18.94 9.47 -18.89
C HIS A 28 -20.10 9.61 -17.91
N GLN A 29 -21.07 8.69 -17.94
CA GLN A 29 -22.17 8.69 -16.98
C GLN A 29 -21.69 8.47 -15.54
N LEU A 30 -20.75 7.55 -15.35
CA LEU A 30 -20.14 7.30 -14.04
C LEU A 30 -19.31 8.50 -13.56
N LEU A 31 -18.50 9.08 -14.44
CA LEU A 31 -17.72 10.28 -14.12
C LEU A 31 -18.61 11.47 -13.77
N ASP A 32 -19.68 11.71 -14.52
CA ASP A 32 -20.65 12.76 -14.20
C ASP A 32 -21.35 12.49 -12.87
N TYR A 33 -21.69 11.23 -12.56
CA TYR A 33 -22.25 10.85 -11.27
C TYR A 33 -21.29 11.12 -10.10
N ILE A 34 -20.02 10.73 -10.24
CA ILE A 34 -18.99 10.86 -9.19
C ILE A 34 -18.54 12.32 -9.02
N ILE A 35 -18.48 13.10 -10.11
CA ILE A 35 -17.94 14.47 -10.03
C ILE A 35 -19.05 15.47 -9.73
N LYS A 36 -20.20 15.36 -10.39
CA LYS A 36 -21.28 16.38 -10.38
C LYS A 36 -22.59 15.87 -9.78
N GLY A 37 -22.82 14.57 -9.81
CA GLY A 37 -24.05 13.95 -9.35
C GLY A 37 -24.04 13.63 -7.87
N ASN A 38 -24.99 12.79 -7.46
CA ASN A 38 -25.16 12.39 -6.07
C ASN A 38 -24.00 11.55 -5.53
N GLY A 39 -23.11 11.04 -6.40
CA GLY A 39 -21.89 10.34 -6.00
C GLY A 39 -20.77 11.26 -5.55
N SER A 40 -20.92 12.58 -5.75
CA SER A 40 -19.90 13.56 -5.40
C SER A 40 -19.67 13.61 -3.89
N GLY A 41 -18.41 13.47 -3.48
CA GLY A 41 -17.99 13.50 -2.09
C GLY A 41 -18.03 12.15 -1.36
N ILE A 42 -18.74 11.13 -1.85
CA ILE A 42 -18.87 9.83 -1.17
C ILE A 42 -17.50 9.19 -0.91
N ALA A 43 -16.60 9.21 -1.91
CA ALA A 43 -15.26 8.64 -1.76
C ALA A 43 -14.42 9.37 -0.70
N TYR A 44 -14.61 10.69 -0.56
CA TYR A 44 -13.92 11.48 0.45
C TYR A 44 -14.47 11.19 1.84
N GLU A 45 -15.79 11.08 1.99
CA GLU A 45 -16.43 10.70 3.26
C GLU A 45 -15.98 9.31 3.72
N TRP A 46 -15.95 8.34 2.79
CA TRP A 46 -15.47 7.00 3.08
C TRP A 46 -14.00 6.98 3.54
N LEU A 47 -13.14 7.75 2.85
CA LEU A 47 -11.75 7.91 3.25
C LEU A 47 -11.61 8.63 4.61
N SER A 48 -12.42 9.65 4.87
CA SER A 48 -12.43 10.38 6.14
C SER A 48 -12.77 9.43 7.28
N ASN A 49 -13.86 8.66 7.17
CA ASN A 49 -14.24 7.66 8.18
C ASN A 49 -13.10 6.66 8.39
N LEU A 50 -12.51 6.14 7.31
CA LEU A 50 -11.42 5.17 7.42
C LEU A 50 -10.16 5.76 8.10
N VAL A 51 -9.82 7.02 7.85
CA VAL A 51 -8.63 7.67 8.42
C VAL A 51 -8.88 8.14 9.85
N ASP A 52 -10.02 8.77 10.11
CA ASP A 52 -10.34 9.43 11.37
C ASP A 52 -10.77 8.42 12.45
N GLU A 53 -11.45 7.34 12.09
CA GLU A 53 -11.92 6.33 13.04
C GLU A 53 -10.81 5.35 13.45
N PHE A 54 -9.98 4.90 12.50
CA PHE A 54 -9.00 3.84 12.74
C PHE A 54 -7.56 4.32 12.82
N GLY A 55 -7.20 5.46 12.24
CA GLY A 55 -5.83 5.97 12.25
C GLY A 55 -4.80 4.99 11.64
N PRO A 56 -3.60 4.81 12.23
CA PRO A 56 -2.59 3.89 11.70
C PRO A 56 -3.05 2.42 11.68
N ARG A 57 -2.90 1.74 10.54
CA ARG A 57 -3.33 0.35 10.29
C ARG A 57 -2.19 -0.52 9.79
N HIS A 58 -1.11 -0.57 10.57
CA HIS A 58 0.04 -1.42 10.25
C HIS A 58 -0.35 -2.91 10.30
N LEU A 59 0.43 -3.76 9.64
CA LEU A 59 0.17 -5.19 9.55
C LEU A 59 0.07 -5.82 10.94
N GLY A 60 -0.95 -6.65 11.17
CA GLY A 60 -1.19 -7.34 12.45
C GLY A 60 -1.60 -6.43 13.61
N SER A 61 -1.96 -5.16 13.35
CA SER A 61 -2.52 -4.24 14.34
C SER A 61 -4.03 -4.43 14.51
N GLU A 62 -4.54 -4.20 15.72
CA GLU A 62 -5.99 -4.26 16.01
C GLU A 62 -6.79 -3.25 15.17
N ASN A 63 -6.20 -2.09 14.86
CA ASN A 63 -6.85 -1.08 14.03
C ASN A 63 -7.02 -1.54 12.57
N LEU A 64 -6.10 -2.37 12.06
CA LEU A 64 -6.25 -2.98 10.74
C LEU A 64 -7.46 -3.93 10.73
N ASP A 65 -7.58 -4.79 11.73
CA ASP A 65 -8.69 -5.76 11.83
C ASP A 65 -10.05 -5.04 11.92
N LYS A 66 -10.16 -4.03 12.78
CA LYS A 66 -11.38 -3.20 12.90
C LYS A 66 -11.73 -2.48 11.60
N ALA A 67 -10.73 -1.99 10.86
CA ALA A 67 -10.96 -1.33 9.59
C ALA A 67 -11.45 -2.31 8.52
N ILE A 68 -10.92 -3.54 8.48
CA ILE A 68 -11.40 -4.60 7.58
C ILE A 68 -12.86 -4.91 7.90
N GLU A 69 -13.21 -5.12 9.17
CA GLU A 69 -14.60 -5.35 9.59
C GLU A 69 -15.54 -4.20 9.16
N SER A 70 -15.10 -2.96 9.34
CA SER A 70 -15.87 -1.78 8.92
C SER A 70 -16.10 -1.73 7.41
N VAL A 71 -15.07 -2.02 6.61
CA VAL A 71 -15.18 -2.07 5.15
C VAL A 71 -16.14 -3.18 4.72
N VAL A 72 -16.03 -4.37 5.32
CA VAL A 72 -16.92 -5.50 5.04
C VAL A 72 -18.37 -5.15 5.34
N HIS A 73 -18.65 -4.58 6.52
CA HIS A 73 -20.00 -4.15 6.88
C HIS A 73 -20.51 -3.04 5.95
N GLY A 74 -19.67 -2.09 5.57
CA GLY A 74 -20.01 -1.05 4.59
C GLY A 74 -20.45 -1.64 3.26
N LEU A 75 -19.67 -2.57 2.70
CA LEU A 75 -20.00 -3.24 1.44
C LEU A 75 -21.28 -4.09 1.53
N ILE A 76 -21.52 -4.75 2.66
CA ILE A 76 -22.78 -5.49 2.88
C ILE A 76 -23.97 -4.52 2.90
N ASN A 77 -23.85 -3.39 3.60
CA ASN A 77 -24.90 -2.39 3.70
C ASN A 77 -25.19 -1.70 2.37
N ASP A 78 -24.17 -1.53 1.52
CA ASP A 78 -24.29 -1.00 0.16
C ASP A 78 -24.92 -2.01 -0.81
N GLY A 79 -25.15 -3.26 -0.38
CA GLY A 79 -25.87 -4.28 -1.15
C GLY A 79 -25.01 -5.07 -2.14
N PHE A 80 -23.71 -5.20 -1.88
CA PHE A 80 -22.84 -6.05 -2.70
C PHE A 80 -23.12 -7.54 -2.48
N ASP A 81 -23.13 -8.33 -3.55
CA ASP A 81 -23.62 -9.72 -3.53
C ASP A 81 -22.67 -10.75 -2.88
N ASN A 82 -21.35 -10.54 -2.97
CA ASN A 82 -20.34 -11.51 -2.53
C ASN A 82 -19.23 -10.83 -1.70
N VAL A 83 -19.57 -10.48 -0.46
CA VAL A 83 -18.63 -9.86 0.48
C VAL A 83 -18.12 -10.91 1.46
N HIS A 84 -16.80 -11.12 1.49
CA HIS A 84 -16.11 -11.98 2.44
C HIS A 84 -14.65 -11.53 2.57
N THR A 85 -14.00 -11.94 3.66
CA THR A 85 -12.56 -11.76 3.85
C THR A 85 -11.82 -13.04 3.46
N GLU A 86 -10.58 -12.88 2.98
CA GLU A 86 -9.67 -13.99 2.73
C GLU A 86 -8.55 -13.95 3.76
N GLU A 87 -8.28 -15.08 4.42
CA GLU A 87 -7.17 -15.18 5.37
C GLU A 87 -5.83 -15.22 4.61
N VAL A 88 -4.87 -14.43 5.09
CA VAL A 88 -3.49 -14.45 4.60
C VAL A 88 -2.61 -15.00 5.72
N PRO A 89 -2.20 -16.28 5.66
CA PRO A 89 -1.42 -16.90 6.73
C PRO A 89 0.02 -16.35 6.78
N ASP A 90 0.68 -16.57 7.92
CA ASP A 90 2.11 -16.33 8.12
C ASP A 90 2.60 -14.88 7.88
N LEU A 91 1.76 -13.90 8.23
CA LEU A 91 2.13 -12.49 8.13
C LEU A 91 3.05 -12.07 9.29
N PRO A 92 4.20 -11.40 9.00
CA PRO A 92 5.08 -10.91 10.05
C PRO A 92 4.40 -9.81 10.86
N LYS A 93 4.44 -9.92 12.18
CA LYS A 93 3.98 -8.88 13.10
C LYS A 93 5.17 -8.17 13.71
N TRP A 94 5.59 -7.09 13.07
CA TRP A 94 6.57 -6.17 13.66
C TRP A 94 5.85 -5.09 14.47
N VAL A 95 6.30 -4.90 15.71
CA VAL A 95 5.77 -3.85 16.59
C VAL A 95 6.93 -2.92 16.93
N ARG A 96 6.76 -1.65 16.54
CA ARG A 96 7.74 -0.60 16.82
C ARG A 96 7.96 -0.45 18.33
N GLY A 97 9.23 -0.45 18.72
CA GLY A 97 9.67 -0.14 20.09
C GLY A 97 10.00 1.34 20.29
N ASP A 98 10.91 1.61 21.22
CA ASP A 98 11.39 2.96 21.49
C ASP A 98 12.48 3.35 20.47
N ASP A 99 12.12 4.18 19.48
CA ASP A 99 13.05 4.70 18.47
C ASP A 99 13.99 5.76 19.09
N VAL A 100 15.06 5.31 19.74
CA VAL A 100 16.03 6.19 20.42
C VAL A 100 17.39 6.13 19.74
N VAL A 101 17.84 7.29 19.26
CA VAL A 101 19.19 7.48 18.74
C VAL A 101 19.79 8.73 19.38
N GLU A 102 20.98 8.59 19.96
CA GLU A 102 21.71 9.67 20.60
C GLU A 102 23.16 9.68 20.15
N MET A 103 23.65 10.85 19.75
CA MET A 103 25.08 11.10 19.58
C MET A 103 25.66 11.45 20.94
N ILE A 104 26.65 10.70 21.41
CA ILE A 104 27.27 10.91 22.72
C ILE A 104 28.48 11.85 22.60
N GLU A 105 29.27 11.67 21.53
CA GLU A 105 30.44 12.48 21.21
C GLU A 105 30.36 13.04 19.79
N PRO A 106 30.94 14.23 19.52
CA PRO A 106 31.67 15.10 20.45
C PRO A 106 30.75 15.91 21.38
N ARG A 107 29.43 15.83 21.20
CA ARG A 107 28.43 16.45 22.07
C ARG A 107 27.23 15.54 22.21
N VAL A 108 26.59 15.60 23.38
CA VAL A 108 25.33 14.88 23.62
C VAL A 108 24.22 15.53 22.81
N GLN A 109 23.67 14.80 21.85
CA GLN A 109 22.56 15.26 21.02
C GLN A 109 21.63 14.09 20.68
N ARG A 110 20.38 14.17 21.14
CA ARG A 110 19.31 13.27 20.71
C ARG A 110 18.92 13.55 19.25
N LEU A 111 18.91 12.51 18.43
CA LEU A 111 18.52 12.56 17.03
C LEU A 111 17.05 12.15 16.88
N LYS A 112 16.36 12.79 15.94
CA LYS A 112 15.01 12.36 15.53
C LYS A 112 15.19 11.26 14.49
N ALA A 113 15.03 10.02 14.91
CA ALA A 113 15.08 8.86 14.06
C ALA A 113 13.75 8.11 14.12
N LEU A 114 13.49 7.31 13.09
CA LEU A 114 12.39 6.36 13.05
C LEU A 114 12.98 5.02 12.65
N ALA A 115 12.59 3.95 13.33
CA ALA A 115 13.02 2.63 12.94
C ALA A 115 12.45 2.26 11.57
N ILE A 116 13.26 1.51 10.84
CA ILE A 116 12.84 0.82 9.62
C ILE A 116 12.05 -0.42 10.05
N ASP A 117 10.93 -0.64 9.37
CA ASP A 117 10.08 -1.80 9.61
C ASP A 117 10.86 -3.11 9.49
N GLY A 118 10.58 -4.07 10.39
CA GLY A 118 11.30 -5.35 10.46
C GLY A 118 12.69 -5.30 11.13
N CYS A 119 13.19 -4.14 11.55
CA CYS A 119 14.48 -4.07 12.25
C CYS A 119 14.40 -4.78 13.62
N PRO A 120 15.33 -5.69 13.95
CA PRO A 120 15.36 -6.35 15.25
C PRO A 120 15.67 -5.35 16.38
N PRO A 121 15.21 -5.61 17.61
CA PRO A 121 15.54 -4.77 18.75
C PRO A 121 17.05 -4.84 19.01
N ALA A 122 17.67 -3.69 19.19
CA ALA A 122 19.09 -3.58 19.51
C ALA A 122 19.33 -2.44 20.50
N ASP A 123 20.27 -2.67 21.42
CA ASP A 123 20.81 -1.66 22.31
C ASP A 123 22.34 -1.64 22.09
N LEU A 124 22.81 -0.64 21.35
CA LEU A 124 24.22 -0.56 20.96
C LEU A 124 24.72 0.88 20.95
N THR A 125 25.99 1.05 21.31
CA THR A 125 26.75 2.28 21.14
C THR A 125 27.94 1.98 20.24
N ALA A 126 28.07 2.71 19.12
CA ALA A 126 29.10 2.47 18.12
C ALA A 126 29.58 3.78 17.49
N GLU A 127 30.71 3.72 16.80
CA GLU A 127 31.21 4.83 15.99
C GLU A 127 30.31 5.03 14.76
N ALA A 128 29.86 6.26 14.54
CA ALA A 128 29.05 6.60 13.38
C ALA A 128 29.95 6.98 12.20
N VAL A 129 29.76 6.33 11.05
CA VAL A 129 30.47 6.64 9.81
C VAL A 129 29.48 7.19 8.78
N VAL A 130 29.82 8.32 8.16
CA VAL A 130 29.02 8.93 7.09
C VAL A 130 29.44 8.35 5.76
N LEU A 131 28.47 7.83 5.01
CA LEU A 131 28.68 7.31 3.67
C LEU A 131 27.96 8.18 2.65
N THR A 132 28.55 8.32 1.47
CA THR A 132 27.94 9.04 0.35
C THR A 132 27.44 8.12 -0.75
N ASP A 133 27.99 6.90 -0.83
CA ASP A 133 27.61 5.90 -1.82
C ASP A 133 27.59 4.49 -1.22
N PHE A 134 26.70 3.63 -1.74
CA PHE A 134 26.57 2.25 -1.27
C PHE A 134 27.82 1.39 -1.50
N GLN A 135 28.69 1.71 -2.46
CA GLN A 135 29.93 0.94 -2.65
C GLN A 135 30.93 1.15 -1.50
N GLU A 136 30.90 2.30 -0.81
CA GLU A 136 31.75 2.58 0.36
C GLU A 136 31.48 1.58 1.50
N LEU A 137 30.23 1.13 1.63
CA LEU A 137 29.81 0.15 2.63
C LEU A 137 30.60 -1.17 2.50
N LYS A 138 30.88 -1.63 1.27
CA LYS A 138 31.61 -2.89 1.05
C LYS A 138 33.05 -2.85 1.55
N VAL A 139 33.68 -1.68 1.48
CA VAL A 139 35.06 -1.47 1.95
C VAL A 139 35.10 -1.49 3.47
N ILE A 140 34.10 -0.89 4.13
CA ILE A 140 34.00 -0.80 5.59
C ILE A 140 33.52 -2.12 6.20
N ALA A 141 32.55 -2.81 5.59
CA ALA A 141 32.04 -4.09 6.05
C ALA A 141 33.13 -5.19 6.07
N CYS A 142 34.11 -5.12 5.16
CA CYS A 142 35.29 -5.97 5.21
C CYS A 142 36.25 -5.66 6.39
N SER A 143 36.09 -4.50 7.04
CA SER A 143 36.94 -4.03 8.14
C SER A 143 36.28 -4.20 9.52
N PHE A 144 34.94 -4.16 9.58
CA PHE A 144 34.13 -4.33 10.79
C PHE A 144 33.07 -5.40 10.54
N PHE A 145 33.40 -6.65 10.87
CA PHE A 145 32.47 -7.77 10.77
C PHE A 145 31.68 -7.88 12.08
N PHE A 146 30.45 -7.35 12.10
CA PHE A 146 29.38 -7.91 12.91
C PHE A 146 28.47 -8.66 11.94
N ALA A 147 28.69 -9.97 11.82
CA ALA A 147 27.68 -10.84 11.21
C ALA A 147 26.43 -10.79 12.08
N TYR A 148 25.36 -10.22 11.54
CA TYR A 148 24.09 -10.92 11.68
C TYR A 148 24.08 -11.95 10.56
N ASP A 149 24.03 -13.23 10.92
CA ASP A 149 23.78 -14.31 9.98
C ASP A 149 22.50 -13.98 9.20
N GLU A 150 22.63 -13.91 7.88
CA GLU A 150 21.50 -13.82 6.96
C GLU A 150 20.79 -15.18 6.95
N ASP A 151 19.90 -15.38 7.91
CA ASP A 151 18.88 -16.42 7.87
C ASP A 151 17.57 -15.82 8.41
N PHE A 152 16.87 -15.06 7.56
CA PHE A 152 15.40 -14.92 7.58
C PHE A 152 14.89 -14.46 6.21
#